data_AF-A0A069CXE1-F1
#
_entry.id   AF-A0A069CXE1-F1
#
_cell.length_a   1.000
_cell.length_b   1.000
_cell.length_c   1.000
_cell.angle_alpha   90.00
_cell.angle_beta   90.00
_cell.angle_gamma   90.00
#
_symmetry.space_group_name_H-M   'P 1'
#
loop_
_entity.id
_entity.type
_entity.pdbx_description
1 polymer ?
#
loop_
_entity_poly.entity_id
_entity_poly.type
_entity_poly.pdbx_seq_one_letter_code
_entity_poly.pdbx_strand_id
1 'polypeptide(L)'
;QAGADGKYTITLPASVGEKATLTATATDAAGNVSTPTDFMTPADDDKVAPSAPIVDSVTGNSTNGYTVTGTAEPGSTVNIYDKDHKVVGTAQHY
;
A
#
# COMPACT_ATOMS: atom_id res chain seq x y z
N GLN A 1 -2.00 6.94 -30.63
CA GLN A 1 -0.96 6.99 -31.68
C GLN A 1 0.30 7.58 -31.05
N ALA A 2 1.50 7.17 -31.48
CA ALA A 2 2.72 7.85 -31.05
C ALA A 2 2.76 9.28 -31.59
N GLY A 3 3.40 10.20 -30.86
CA GLY A 3 3.63 11.57 -31.27
C GLY A 3 4.67 11.66 -32.40
N ALA A 4 4.85 12.87 -32.94
CA ALA A 4 5.79 13.13 -34.03
C ALA A 4 7.27 12.83 -33.66
N ASP A 5 7.59 12.76 -32.37
CA ASP A 5 8.89 12.35 -31.83
C ASP A 5 8.98 10.85 -31.46
N GLY A 6 7.94 10.07 -31.78
CA GLY A 6 7.85 8.65 -31.50
C GLY A 6 7.41 8.29 -30.07
N LYS A 7 7.09 9.27 -29.21
CA LYS A 7 6.65 8.98 -27.83
C LYS A 7 5.17 8.66 -27.74
N TYR A 8 4.78 7.84 -26.77
CA TYR A 8 3.38 7.54 -26.48
C TYR A 8 3.13 7.54 -24.97
N THR A 9 1.92 7.94 -24.58
CA THR A 9 1.41 7.83 -23.21
C THR A 9 0.01 7.25 -23.29
N ILE A 10 -0.25 6.21 -22.51
CA ILE A 10 -1.56 5.56 -22.43
C ILE A 10 -1.94 5.47 -20.96
N THR A 11 -3.13 5.96 -20.63
CA THR A 11 -3.76 5.73 -19.33
C THR A 11 -4.75 4.58 -19.47
N LEU A 12 -4.57 3.51 -18.70
CA LEU A 12 -5.51 2.40 -18.69
C LEU A 12 -6.74 2.78 -17.83
N PRO A 13 -7.99 2.64 -18.34
CA PRO A 13 -9.19 3.12 -17.65
C PRO A 13 -9.58 2.29 -16.41
N ALA A 14 -9.01 1.08 -16.26
CA ALA A 14 -9.18 0.21 -15.11
C ALA A 14 -7.87 -0.48 -14.77
N SER A 15 -7.74 -0.93 -13.51
CA SER A 15 -6.61 -1.74 -13.09
C SER A 15 -6.58 -3.06 -13.87
N VAL A 16 -5.38 -3.47 -14.26
CA VAL A 16 -5.09 -4.78 -14.86
C VAL A 16 -4.46 -5.74 -13.84
N GLY A 17 -4.37 -5.33 -12.57
CA GLY A 17 -3.71 -6.07 -11.49
C GLY A 17 -2.23 -5.70 -11.30
N GLU A 18 -1.72 -5.99 -10.10
CA GLU A 18 -0.30 -5.86 -9.76
C GLU A 18 0.52 -6.97 -10.43
N LYS A 19 1.75 -6.65 -10.86
CA LYS A 19 2.65 -7.61 -11.55
C LYS A 19 1.99 -8.33 -12.73
N ALA A 20 1.02 -7.69 -13.38
CA ALA A 20 0.29 -8.26 -14.51
C ALA A 20 1.16 -8.21 -15.76
N THR A 21 1.22 -9.31 -16.51
CA THR A 21 1.91 -9.37 -17.82
C THR A 21 1.04 -8.75 -18.90
N LEU A 22 1.61 -7.80 -19.65
CA LEU A 22 0.97 -7.08 -20.73
C LEU A 22 1.82 -7.14 -21.99
N THR A 23 1.17 -6.92 -23.15
CA THR A 23 1.84 -6.91 -24.45
C THR A 23 1.50 -5.64 -25.23
N ALA A 24 2.46 -5.13 -25.99
CA ALA A 24 2.30 -3.96 -26.85
C ALA A 24 2.74 -4.26 -28.30
N THR A 25 1.97 -3.75 -29.27
CA THR A 25 2.29 -3.77 -30.70
C THR A 25 2.07 -2.40 -31.32
N ALA A 26 2.80 -2.08 -32.38
CA ALA A 26 2.58 -0.89 -33.19
C ALA A 26 2.15 -1.26 -34.62
N THR A 27 1.27 -0.46 -35.21
CA THR A 27 0.85 -0.58 -36.61
C THR A 27 1.19 0.70 -37.35
N ASP A 28 1.85 0.60 -38.51
CA ASP A 28 2.18 1.77 -39.35
C ASP A 28 1.01 2.20 -40.27
N ALA A 29 1.20 3.28 -41.04
CA ALA A 29 0.17 3.81 -41.94
C ALA A 29 -0.13 2.89 -43.15
N ALA A 30 0.77 1.97 -43.49
CA ALA A 30 0.58 0.98 -44.53
C ALA A 30 -0.06 -0.32 -44.00
N GLY A 31 -0.27 -0.42 -42.68
CA GLY A 31 -0.88 -1.58 -42.02
C GLY A 31 0.11 -2.66 -41.56
N ASN A 32 1.42 -2.43 -41.64
CA ASN A 32 2.39 -3.39 -41.11
C ASN A 32 2.38 -3.36 -39.58
N VAL A 33 2.42 -4.54 -38.94
CA VAL A 33 2.38 -4.70 -37.48
C VAL A 33 3.74 -5.18 -36.96
N SER A 34 4.19 -4.61 -35.84
CA SER A 34 5.43 -5.03 -35.17
C SER A 34 5.29 -6.40 -34.50
N THR A 35 6.43 -7.00 -34.13
CA THR A 35 6.43 -8.07 -33.13
C THR A 35 5.92 -7.53 -31.77
N PRO A 36 5.23 -8.35 -30.96
CA PRO A 36 4.83 -7.95 -29.61
C PRO A 36 6.04 -7.69 -28.70
N THR A 37 5.88 -6.75 -27.78
CA THR A 37 6.81 -6.51 -26.66
C THR A 37 6.08 -6.77 -25.34
N ASP A 38 6.66 -7.61 -24.49
CA ASP A 38 6.11 -7.95 -23.18
C ASP A 38 6.62 -6.97 -22.11
N PHE A 39 5.75 -6.63 -21.15
CA PHE A 39 6.10 -5.82 -19.99
C PHE A 39 5.18 -6.17 -18.80
N MET A 40 5.48 -5.63 -17.62
CA MET A 40 4.69 -5.88 -16.41
C MET A 40 4.26 -4.57 -15.74
N THR A 41 3.09 -4.56 -15.12
CA THR A 41 2.74 -3.53 -14.14
C THR A 41 3.63 -3.64 -12.90
N PRO A 42 3.87 -2.53 -12.17
CA PRO A 42 4.55 -2.59 -10.89
C PRO A 42 3.76 -3.42 -9.85
N ALA A 43 4.41 -3.73 -8.74
CA ALA A 43 3.68 -4.20 -7.55
C ALA A 43 2.80 -3.06 -7.01
N ASP A 44 1.71 -3.38 -6.30
CA ASP A 44 1.03 -2.38 -5.49
C ASP A 44 1.96 -1.94 -4.34
N ASP A 45 1.70 -0.75 -3.78
CA ASP A 45 2.39 -0.26 -2.59
C ASP A 45 2.20 -1.23 -1.39
N ASP A 46 3.16 -1.20 -0.48
CA ASP A 46 3.39 -2.18 0.58
C ASP A 46 2.12 -2.66 1.32
N LYS A 47 1.93 -3.99 1.34
CA LYS A 47 0.83 -4.70 2.01
C LYS A 47 1.28 -5.44 3.28
N VAL A 48 2.54 -5.30 3.70
CA VAL A 48 3.02 -5.92 4.93
C VAL A 48 2.38 -5.20 6.12
N ALA A 49 1.58 -5.94 6.90
CA ALA A 49 1.02 -5.42 8.12
C ALA A 49 2.14 -5.10 9.12
N PRO A 50 1.99 -4.03 9.94
CA PRO A 50 2.99 -3.73 10.95
C PRO A 50 3.11 -4.87 11.95
N SER A 51 4.31 -5.02 12.51
CA SER A 51 4.51 -5.98 13.60
C SER A 51 3.62 -5.63 14.80
N ALA A 52 3.18 -6.66 15.55
CA ALA A 52 2.36 -6.44 16.73
C ALA A 52 3.08 -5.53 17.75
N PRO A 53 2.38 -4.57 18.37
CA PRO A 53 2.99 -3.74 19.40
C PRO A 53 3.35 -4.59 20.63
N ILE A 54 4.43 -4.22 21.29
CA ILE A 54 4.88 -4.80 22.56
C ILE A 54 4.45 -3.87 23.69
N VAL A 55 3.88 -4.41 24.76
CA VAL A 55 3.57 -3.66 25.98
C VAL A 55 4.67 -3.90 27.00
N ASP A 56 5.38 -2.83 27.38
CA ASP A 56 6.51 -2.90 28.31
C ASP A 56 6.05 -2.77 29.76
N SER A 57 5.15 -1.82 30.04
CA SER A 57 4.63 -1.62 31.39
C SER A 57 3.25 -0.98 31.42
N VAL A 58 2.50 -1.29 32.49
CA VAL A 58 1.22 -0.67 32.82
C VAL A 58 1.29 -0.19 34.27
N THR A 59 1.02 1.08 34.50
CA THR A 59 1.01 1.70 35.83
C THR A 59 -0.29 2.46 36.06
N GLY A 60 -0.65 2.71 37.32
CA GLY A 60 -1.89 3.42 37.69
C GLY A 60 -2.84 2.55 38.50
N ASN A 61 -4.12 2.95 38.54
CA ASN A 61 -5.17 2.25 39.29
C ASN A 61 -6.57 2.59 38.78
N SER A 62 -7.59 1.91 39.31
CA SER A 62 -8.98 2.10 38.89
C SER A 62 -9.58 3.48 39.18
N THR A 63 -8.99 4.27 40.09
CA THR A 63 -9.47 5.62 40.42
C THR A 63 -8.86 6.68 39.49
N ASN A 64 -7.56 6.56 39.20
CA ASN A 64 -6.80 7.57 38.46
C ASN A 64 -6.59 7.21 36.97
N GLY A 65 -6.98 6.00 36.57
CA GLY A 65 -6.70 5.45 35.24
C GLY A 65 -5.35 4.74 35.17
N TYR A 66 -5.09 4.16 34.00
CA TYR A 66 -3.84 3.43 33.71
C TYR A 66 -3.05 4.13 32.62
N THR A 67 -1.73 4.13 32.76
CA THR A 67 -0.77 4.51 31.72
C THR A 67 -0.12 3.26 31.18
N VAL A 68 -0.18 3.08 29.86
CA VAL A 68 0.43 1.97 29.13
C VAL A 68 1.62 2.49 28.34
N THR A 69 2.75 1.81 28.44
CA THR A 69 3.97 2.08 27.66
C THR A 69 4.37 0.85 26.87
N GLY A 70 5.02 1.05 25.74
CA GLY A 70 5.35 -0.02 24.82
C GLY A 70 6.06 0.49 23.58
N THR A 71 6.41 -0.43 22.68
CA THR A 71 7.01 -0.14 21.38
C THR A 71 6.13 -0.67 20.26
N ALA A 72 6.05 0.07 19.16
CA ALA A 72 5.41 -0.34 17.93
C ALA A 72 6.30 0.02 16.74
N GLU A 73 5.96 -0.47 15.56
CA GLU A 73 6.69 -0.11 14.34
C GLU A 73 6.55 1.40 14.05
N PRO A 74 7.63 2.12 13.69
CA PRO A 74 7.54 3.53 13.32
C PRO A 74 6.55 3.79 12.19
N GLY A 75 5.79 4.87 12.29
CA GLY A 75 4.72 5.21 11.35
C GLY A 75 3.41 4.45 11.57
N SER A 76 3.35 3.47 12.47
CA SER A 76 2.13 2.73 12.79
C SER A 76 1.26 3.43 13.86
N THR A 77 -0.04 3.09 13.86
CA THR A 77 -0.98 3.53 14.89
C THR A 77 -1.30 2.37 15.83
N VAL A 78 -1.17 2.58 17.13
CA VAL A 78 -1.54 1.63 18.18
C VAL A 78 -2.90 2.00 18.73
N ASN A 79 -3.84 1.04 18.73
CA ASN A 79 -5.14 1.17 19.37
C ASN A 79 -5.26 0.15 20.51
N ILE A 80 -5.72 0.59 21.68
CA ILE A 80 -6.02 -0.25 22.84
C ILE A 80 -7.54 -0.41 22.92
N TYR A 81 -8.01 -1.65 23.06
CA TYR A 81 -9.43 -2.00 23.08
C TYR A 81 -9.85 -2.56 24.45
N ASP A 82 -11.09 -2.29 24.86
CA ASP A 82 -11.72 -2.97 25.99
C ASP A 82 -12.34 -4.33 25.59
N LYS A 83 -12.97 -5.01 26.55
CA LYS A 83 -13.62 -6.31 26.35
C LYS A 83 -14.76 -6.31 25.32
N ASP A 84 -15.32 -5.15 25.01
CA ASP A 84 -16.40 -4.97 24.05
C ASP A 84 -15.86 -4.52 22.68
N HIS A 85 -14.53 -4.63 22.48
CA HIS A 85 -13.80 -4.19 21.28
C HIS A 85 -13.93 -2.69 20.98
N LYS A 86 -14.21 -1.88 22.00
CA LYS A 86 -14.24 -0.42 21.86
C LYS A 86 -12.85 0.15 22.14
N VAL A 87 -12.42 1.09 21.32
CA VAL A 87 -11.15 1.81 21.53
C VAL A 87 -11.24 2.62 22.83
N VAL A 88 -10.24 2.43 23.69
CA VAL A 88 -10.07 3.13 24.97
C VAL A 88 -8.77 3.95 25.02
N GLY A 89 -7.87 3.79 24.06
CA GLY A 89 -6.68 4.62 23.90
C GLY A 89 -6.05 4.46 22.51
N THR A 90 -5.40 5.53 22.02
CA THR A 90 -4.70 5.55 20.73
C THR A 90 -3.35 6.25 20.89
N ALA A 91 -2.31 5.70 20.27
CA ALA A 91 -0.99 6.32 20.18
C ALA A 91 -0.46 6.20 18.73
N GLN A 92 0.28 7.22 18.28
CA GLN A 92 1.01 7.20 17.02
C GLN A 92 2.50 7.19 17.32
N HIS A 93 3.23 6.27 16.71
CA HIS A 93 4.69 6.29 16.77
C HIS A 93 5.21 6.98 15.51
N TYR A 94 5.82 8.17 15.67
CA TYR A 94 6.46 8.90 14.56
C TYR A 94 7.89 8.44 14.34
#